data_AF-A0A1W1CE82-F1
#
_entry.id   AF-A0A1W1CE82-F1
#
_cell.length_a   1.000
_cell.length_b   1.000
_cell.length_c   1.000
_cell.angle_alpha   90.00
_cell.angle_beta   90.00
_cell.angle_gamma   90.00
#
_symmetry.space_group_name_H-M   'P 1'
#
loop_
_entity.id
_entity.type
_entity.pdbx_description
1 polymer ?
#
loop_
_entity_poly.entity_id
_entity_poly.type
_entity_poly.pdbx_seq_one_letter_code
_entity_poly.pdbx_strand_id
1 'polypeptide(L)'
;MKIIIYIIVFSAILFSKGISREYKSYSAYQNINLNKKQERFYIQIGAFKNKKYALLVAKKLRRIYPTKIIKKQVGRIYYYKLLIGSYQSRKEAELVKKTLPRKYEDTFILWER
;
A
#
# COMPACT_ATOMS: atom_id res chain seq x y z
N MET A 1 -7.99 -35.06 9.89
CA MET A 1 -8.89 -34.47 10.91
C MET A 1 -8.17 -34.55 12.24
N LYS A 2 -7.89 -33.48 12.99
CA LYS A 2 -8.36 -32.11 13.02
C LYS A 2 -7.26 -31.38 13.82
N ILE A 3 -6.31 -30.66 13.23
CA ILE A 3 -6.37 -29.22 12.86
C ILE A 3 -6.99 -28.27 13.91
N ILE A 4 -7.73 -28.78 14.90
CA ILE A 4 -8.43 -27.97 15.91
C ILE A 4 -7.54 -27.76 17.14
N ILE A 5 -6.64 -28.69 17.48
CA ILE A 5 -5.84 -28.60 18.71
C ILE A 5 -4.75 -27.52 18.62
N TYR A 6 -4.17 -27.28 17.44
CA TYR A 6 -3.12 -26.24 17.29
C TYR A 6 -3.66 -24.80 17.35
N ILE A 7 -4.94 -24.59 17.08
CA ILE A 7 -5.56 -23.26 17.12
C ILE A 7 -5.70 -22.76 18.56
N ILE A 8 -5.86 -23.66 19.53
CA ILE A 8 -6.02 -23.31 20.95
C ILE A 8 -4.67 -23.00 21.61
N VAL A 9 -3.57 -23.61 21.15
CA VAL A 9 -2.22 -23.30 21.67
C VAL A 9 -1.68 -22.00 21.07
N PHE A 10 -2.01 -21.68 19.82
CA PHE A 10 -1.55 -20.44 19.17
C PHE A 10 -2.25 -19.18 19.69
N SER A 11 -3.49 -19.29 20.21
CA SER A 11 -4.20 -18.16 20.82
C SER A 11 -3.71 -17.80 22.23
N ALA A 12 -3.14 -18.75 22.98
CA ALA A 12 -2.60 -18.51 24.32
C ALA A 12 -1.23 -17.80 24.32
N ILE A 13 -0.42 -17.97 23.27
CA ILE A 13 0.89 -17.30 23.13
C ILE A 13 0.73 -15.80 22.78
N LEU A 14 -0.43 -15.41 22.23
CA LEU A 14 -0.71 -14.01 21.89
C LEU A 14 -1.10 -13.13 23.08
N PHE A 15 -1.18 -13.67 24.30
CA PHE A 15 -1.62 -12.92 25.49
C PHE A 15 -0.52 -12.56 26.50
N SER A 16 0.77 -12.78 26.22
CA SER A 16 1.81 -12.38 27.17
C SER A 16 3.03 -11.79 26.48
N LYS A 17 2.98 -10.46 26.31
CA LYS A 17 4.05 -9.50 26.67
C LYS A 17 3.88 -8.23 25.85
N GLY A 18 3.49 -7.17 26.54
CA GLY A 18 3.63 -5.81 26.05
C GLY A 18 5.07 -5.58 25.61
N ILE A 19 5.24 -5.22 24.35
CA ILE A 19 6.46 -4.62 23.80
C ILE A 19 5.98 -3.57 22.82
N SER A 20 6.13 -2.31 23.22
CA SER A 20 6.15 -1.14 22.34
C SER A 20 7.20 -1.39 21.26
N ARG A 21 6.80 -1.96 20.12
CA ARG A 21 7.70 -2.13 18.99
C ARG A 21 7.74 -0.83 18.22
N GLU A 22 8.71 0.00 18.58
CA GLU A 22 9.37 0.92 17.66
C GLU A 22 9.57 0.20 16.32
N TYR A 23 8.80 0.63 15.31
CA TYR A 23 9.05 0.23 13.94
C TYR A 23 10.35 0.91 13.52
N LYS A 24 11.47 0.18 13.68
CA LYS A 24 12.76 0.53 13.10
C LYS A 24 12.57 0.89 11.63
N SER A 25 12.84 2.17 11.36
CA SER A 25 12.94 2.79 10.06
C SER A 25 13.71 1.89 9.10
N TYR A 26 13.11 1.62 7.93
CA TYR A 26 13.78 1.08 6.74
C TYR A 26 14.87 2.09 6.32
N SER A 27 16.05 1.95 6.91
CA SER A 27 17.28 2.68 6.56
C SER A 27 18.16 1.73 5.76
N ALA A 28 18.20 1.90 4.43
CA ALA A 28 19.31 1.47 3.57
C ALA A 28 19.12 1.93 2.11
N TYR A 29 18.90 3.22 1.83
CA TYR A 29 19.14 3.81 0.50
C TYR A 29 19.46 5.29 0.65
N GLN A 30 20.68 5.61 1.10
CA GLN A 30 21.20 6.97 0.96
C GLN A 30 22.55 6.97 0.25
N ASN A 31 22.47 6.92 -1.08
CA ASN A 31 23.28 7.77 -1.93
C ASN A 31 22.28 8.59 -2.77
N ILE A 32 21.65 9.57 -2.12
CA ILE A 32 20.67 10.44 -2.77
C ILE A 32 21.46 11.59 -3.40
N ASN A 33 21.61 11.54 -4.71
CA ASN A 33 21.92 12.73 -5.48
C ASN A 33 20.67 13.64 -5.38
N LEU A 34 20.72 14.63 -4.49
CA LEU A 34 19.59 15.47 -4.04
C LEU A 34 18.92 16.31 -5.15
N ASN A 35 19.45 16.27 -6.37
CA ASN A 35 19.01 17.12 -7.48
C ASN A 35 18.16 16.42 -8.56
N LYS A 36 17.94 15.10 -8.47
CA LYS A 36 17.02 14.40 -9.37
C LYS A 36 15.80 13.94 -8.59
N LYS A 37 14.64 14.53 -8.89
CA LYS A 37 13.34 13.98 -8.50
C LYS A 37 13.31 12.53 -9.00
N GLN A 38 13.55 11.58 -8.10
CA GLN A 38 13.62 10.18 -8.46
C GLN A 38 12.21 9.78 -8.90
N GLU A 39 12.07 9.48 -10.18
CA GLU A 39 10.82 9.01 -10.74
C GLU A 39 10.41 7.72 -10.02
N ARG A 40 9.14 7.61 -9.63
CA ARG A 40 8.65 6.45 -8.88
C ARG A 40 7.43 5.83 -9.53
N PHE A 41 7.32 4.52 -9.37
CA PHE A 41 6.16 3.74 -9.77
C PHE A 41 5.22 3.54 -8.58
N TYR A 42 3.93 3.62 -8.87
CA TYR A 42 2.86 3.44 -7.90
C TYR A 42 1.82 2.49 -8.49
N ILE A 43 1.11 1.75 -7.64
CA ILE A 43 -0.03 0.94 -8.08
C ILE A 43 -1.30 1.75 -7.82
N GLN A 44 -2.05 2.08 -8.87
CA GLN A 44 -3.35 2.74 -8.78
C GLN A 44 -4.43 1.71 -8.47
N ILE A 45 -4.95 1.77 -7.24
CA ILE A 45 -6.04 0.93 -6.75
C ILE A 45 -7.39 1.29 -7.38
N GLY A 46 -7.59 2.58 -7.66
CA GLY A 46 -8.81 3.06 -8.28
C GLY A 46 -8.87 4.57 -8.37
N ALA A 47 -9.87 5.06 -9.08
CA ALA A 47 -10.20 6.47 -9.20
C ALA A 47 -11.64 6.69 -8.74
N PHE A 48 -11.82 7.37 -7.60
CA PHE A 48 -13.12 7.51 -6.97
C PHE A 48 -13.68 8.91 -7.18
N LYS A 49 -14.98 9.06 -7.43
CA LYS A 49 -15.64 10.39 -7.44
C LYS A 49 -15.82 10.95 -6.03
N ASN A 50 -16.02 10.08 -5.04
CA ASN A 50 -16.25 10.47 -3.65
C ASN A 50 -14.95 10.42 -2.82
N LYS A 51 -14.52 11.57 -2.30
CA LYS A 51 -13.32 11.71 -1.46
C LYS A 51 -13.39 10.85 -0.20
N LYS A 52 -14.53 10.81 0.49
CA LYS A 52 -14.71 10.05 1.74
C LYS A 52 -14.52 8.56 1.48
N TYR A 53 -15.07 8.06 0.36
CA TYR A 53 -14.89 6.66 -0.03
C TYR A 53 -13.42 6.33 -0.34
N ALA A 54 -12.73 7.19 -1.10
CA ALA A 54 -11.29 7.03 -1.36
C ALA A 54 -10.47 6.94 -0.06
N LEU A 55 -10.78 7.79 0.92
CA LEU A 55 -10.13 7.79 2.24
C LEU A 55 -10.41 6.52 3.04
N LEU A 56 -11.64 5.97 2.98
CA LEU A 56 -11.97 4.70 3.63
C LEU A 56 -11.16 3.54 3.05
N VAL A 57 -11.04 3.47 1.72
CA VAL A 57 -10.23 2.45 1.05
C VAL A 57 -8.75 2.65 1.39
N ALA A 58 -8.25 3.88 1.37
CA ALA A 58 -6.87 4.21 1.75
C ALA A 58 -6.56 3.81 3.20
N LYS A 59 -7.47 4.04 4.15
CA LYS A 59 -7.29 3.66 5.56
C LYS A 59 -7.16 2.14 5.73
N LYS A 60 -7.91 1.36 4.95
CA LYS A 60 -7.82 -0.11 4.95
C LYS A 60 -6.47 -0.58 4.42
N LEU A 61 -6.01 0.00 3.31
CA LEU A 61 -4.75 -0.39 2.66
C LEU A 61 -3.50 0.14 3.36
N ARG A 62 -3.60 1.27 4.07
CA ARG A 62 -2.49 1.91 4.80
C ARG A 62 -1.87 1.03 5.89
N ARG A 63 -2.59 0.00 6.35
CA ARG A 63 -2.07 -1.00 7.29
C ARG A 63 -1.00 -1.91 6.67
N ILE A 64 -0.97 -2.02 5.34
CA ILE A 64 -0.13 -2.97 4.60
C ILE A 64 0.82 -2.22 3.67
N TYR A 65 0.35 -1.14 3.03
CA TYR A 65 1.09 -0.40 2.02
C TYR A 65 1.06 1.10 2.31
N PRO A 66 2.13 1.86 2.02
CA PRO A 66 2.06 3.32 1.95
C PRO A 66 0.96 3.74 0.97
N THR A 67 0.14 4.72 1.33
CA THR A 67 -0.97 5.18 0.47
C THR A 67 -0.87 6.67 0.15
N LYS A 68 -1.26 7.04 -1.06
CA LYS A 68 -1.31 8.42 -1.55
C LYS A 68 -2.62 8.64 -2.30
N ILE A 69 -3.29 9.76 -2.05
CA ILE A 69 -4.48 10.16 -2.80
C ILE A 69 -4.14 11.41 -3.62
N ILE A 70 -4.42 11.35 -4.93
CA ILE A 70 -4.24 12.47 -5.84
C ILE A 70 -5.60 12.90 -6.35
N LYS A 71 -5.93 14.19 -6.18
CA LYS A 71 -7.10 14.80 -6.80
C LYS A 71 -6.76 15.15 -8.24
N LYS A 72 -7.49 14.61 -9.22
CA LYS A 72 -7.34 14.92 -10.64
C LYS A 72 -8.68 15.32 -11.23
N GLN A 73 -8.70 16.40 -11.99
CA GLN A 73 -9.87 16.83 -12.74
C GLN A 73 -9.87 16.18 -14.13
N VAL A 74 -11.02 15.67 -14.56
CA VAL A 74 -11.27 15.16 -15.91
C VAL A 74 -12.56 15.81 -16.39
N GLY A 75 -12.45 16.75 -17.33
CA GLY A 75 -13.54 17.64 -17.70
C GLY A 75 -14.03 18.47 -16.51
N ARG A 76 -15.31 18.34 -16.16
CA ARG A 76 -15.93 19.02 -14.99
C ARG A 76 -15.94 18.17 -13.71
N ILE A 77 -15.43 16.94 -13.76
CA ILE A 77 -15.53 15.99 -12.65
C ILE A 77 -14.16 15.82 -11.98
N TYR A 78 -14.14 15.87 -10.65
CA TYR A 78 -12.97 15.50 -9.87
C TYR A 78 -12.98 14.01 -9.52
N TYR A 79 -11.82 13.39 -9.72
CA TYR A 79 -11.52 12.03 -9.28
C TYR A 79 -10.42 12.05 -8.23
N TYR A 80 -10.52 11.15 -7.27
CA TYR A 80 -9.54 10.90 -6.23
C TYR A 80 -8.86 9.57 -6.55
N LYS A 81 -7.69 9.65 -7.17
CA LYS A 81 -6.87 8.49 -7.51
C LYS A 81 -6.20 7.98 -6.24
N LEU A 82 -6.46 6.73 -5.87
CA LEU A 82 -5.77 6.07 -4.77
C LEU A 82 -4.59 5.28 -5.31
N LEU A 83 -3.41 5.67 -4.86
CA LEU A 83 -2.15 5.03 -5.15
C LEU A 83 -1.62 4.31 -3.92
N ILE A 84 -0.92 3.20 -4.13
CA ILE A 84 -0.18 2.51 -3.09
C ILE A 84 1.27 2.26 -3.49
N GLY A 85 2.12 2.13 -2.47
CA GLY A 85 3.54 1.90 -2.62
C GLY A 85 4.30 3.11 -3.13
N SER A 86 5.55 2.89 -3.52
CA SER A 86 6.47 3.87 -4.08
C SER A 86 7.73 3.11 -4.50
N TYR A 87 7.76 2.64 -5.73
CA TYR A 87 8.73 1.66 -6.22
C TYR A 87 9.72 2.30 -7.19
N GLN A 88 10.96 1.82 -7.19
CA GLN A 88 12.00 2.35 -8.07
C GLN A 88 11.90 1.80 -9.49
N SER A 89 11.26 0.64 -9.66
CA SER A 89 11.09 0.01 -10.97
C SER A 89 9.67 -0.49 -11.18
N ARG A 90 9.26 -0.57 -12.46
CA ARG A 90 8.00 -1.21 -12.83
C ARG A 90 7.95 -2.67 -12.41
N LYS A 91 9.07 -3.40 -12.51
CA LYS A 91 9.16 -4.82 -12.13
C LYS A 91 8.85 -5.04 -10.65
N GLU A 92 9.37 -4.19 -9.77
CA GLU A 92 9.07 -4.21 -8.35
C GLU A 92 7.57 -3.97 -8.09
N ALA A 93 6.99 -2.97 -8.76
CA ALA A 93 5.56 -2.69 -8.67
C ALA A 93 4.70 -3.87 -9.17
N GLU A 94 5.09 -4.56 -10.25
CA GLU A 94 4.41 -5.76 -10.75
C GLU A 94 4.47 -6.92 -9.74
N LEU A 95 5.61 -7.12 -9.08
CA LEU A 95 5.75 -8.15 -8.04
C LEU A 95 4.79 -7.88 -6.88
N VAL A 96 4.71 -6.63 -6.41
CA VAL A 96 3.76 -6.28 -5.35
C VAL A 96 2.31 -6.38 -5.84
N LYS A 97 2.01 -5.99 -7.08
CA LYS A 97 0.67 -6.14 -7.67
C LYS A 97 0.19 -7.59 -7.60
N LYS A 98 1.07 -8.58 -7.88
CA LYS A 98 0.72 -10.02 -7.78
C LYS A 98 0.37 -10.48 -6.37
N THR A 99 0.79 -9.75 -5.34
CA THR A 99 0.44 -10.05 -3.94
C THR A 99 -0.89 -9.43 -3.50
N LEU A 100 -1.49 -8.57 -4.33
CA LEU A 100 -2.73 -7.91 -3.98
C LEU A 100 -3.90 -8.90 -3.95
N PRO A 101 -4.86 -8.72 -3.02
CA PRO A 101 -6.10 -9.47 -3.03
C PRO A 101 -6.82 -9.38 -4.38
N ARG A 102 -7.48 -10.47 -4.81
CA ARG A 102 -8.18 -10.59 -6.11
C ARG A 102 -9.10 -9.42 -6.47
N LYS A 103 -9.70 -8.76 -5.47
CA LYS A 103 -10.51 -7.54 -5.67
C LYS A 103 -9.74 -6.32 -6.25
N TYR A 104 -8.41 -6.42 -6.36
CA TYR A 104 -7.51 -5.40 -6.90
C TYR A 104 -6.68 -5.94 -8.09
N GLU A 105 -7.13 -7.00 -8.74
CA GLU A 105 -6.43 -7.61 -9.88
C GLU A 105 -6.32 -6.64 -11.07
N ASP A 106 -7.38 -5.87 -11.33
CA ASP A 106 -7.47 -4.88 -12.42
C ASP A 106 -6.77 -3.55 -12.12
N THR A 107 -5.81 -3.54 -11.18
CA THR A 107 -5.07 -2.34 -10.83
C THR A 107 -3.97 -2.03 -11.84
N PHE A 108 -3.66 -0.74 -12.00
CA PHE A 108 -2.72 -0.26 -13.01
C PHE A 108 -1.47 0.31 -12.34
N ILE A 109 -0.30 0.01 -12.90
CA ILE A 109 0.94 0.67 -12.47
C ILE A 109 1.04 2.02 -13.17
N LEU A 110 1.21 3.06 -12.37
CA LEU A 110 1.45 4.41 -12.83
C LEU A 110 2.89 4.81 -12.55
N TRP A 111 3.41 5.61 -13.45
CA TRP A 111 4.66 6.32 -13.27
C TRP A 111 4.34 7.77 -12.92
N GLU A 112 4.96 8.28 -11.85
CA GLU A 112 4.76 9.65 -11.37
C GLU A 112 6.11 10.37 -11.30
N ARG A 113 6.20 11.54 -11.97
CA ARG A 113 7.36 12.46 -11.99
C ARG A 113 7.22 13.59 -10.98
#